data_AF-A0A1Q7GDI2-F1
#
_entry.id   AF-A0A1Q7GDI2-F1
#
_cell.length_a   1.000
_cell.length_b   1.000
_cell.length_c   1.000
_cell.angle_alpha   90.00
_cell.angle_beta   90.00
_cell.angle_gamma   90.00
#
_symmetry.space_group_name_H-M   'P 1'
#
loop_
_entity.id
_entity.type
_entity.pdbx_description
1 polymer ?
#
loop_
_entity_poly.entity_id
_entity_poly.type
_entity_poly.pdbx_seq_one_letter_code
_entity_poly.pdbx_strand_id
1 'polypeptide(L)'
;MTRLTKLLLTLGLIAGALQAQTSVSGQALGAAVSTPTTNVQSGQVALPSGGGFAAADVDTLSLPGVSVDALTTMTTGAIDLQASTAQSTAHLENVNVLNGLITAETVIAATSSWVNGVAGSNALGSSFTNLTVNGAPVASGDYLPAPNTRVDLPGVGYAVLNEQIGSGASGITVNMIHVVLQDALTGLTTGEIIVGSASSSAGI
;
A
#
# COMPACT_ATOMS: atom_id res chain seq x y z
N MET A 1 -17.13 35.68 -67.23
CA MET A 1 -17.04 34.20 -67.22
C MET A 1 -15.59 33.79 -66.99
N THR A 2 -15.14 33.59 -65.74
CA THR A 2 -13.91 32.81 -65.46
C THR A 2 -13.82 32.37 -64.00
N ARG A 3 -14.12 31.08 -63.85
CA ARG A 3 -13.92 30.07 -62.78
C ARG A 3 -13.20 30.46 -61.49
N LEU A 4 -13.93 30.26 -60.38
CA LEU A 4 -13.44 30.23 -59.00
C LEU A 4 -12.84 28.84 -58.71
N THR A 5 -11.52 28.75 -58.54
CA THR A 5 -10.83 27.51 -58.17
C THR A 5 -10.98 27.26 -56.67
N LYS A 6 -11.72 26.21 -56.29
CA LYS A 6 -11.84 25.73 -54.91
C LYS A 6 -10.50 25.14 -54.45
N LEU A 7 -9.87 25.76 -53.46
CA LEU A 7 -8.74 25.19 -52.73
C LEU A 7 -9.28 24.18 -51.71
N LEU A 8 -9.05 22.89 -51.95
CA LEU A 8 -9.36 21.81 -51.03
C LEU A 8 -8.20 21.70 -50.02
N LEU A 9 -8.39 22.16 -48.79
CA LEU A 9 -7.46 21.90 -47.69
C LEU A 9 -7.73 20.47 -47.17
N THR A 10 -6.84 19.54 -47.51
CA THR A 10 -6.81 18.19 -46.91
C THR A 10 -6.27 18.31 -45.49
N LEU A 11 -7.14 18.14 -44.50
CA LEU A 11 -6.76 18.05 -43.09
C LEU A 11 -6.12 16.68 -42.85
N GLY A 12 -4.79 16.64 -42.80
CA GLY A 12 -4.06 15.43 -42.41
C GLY A 12 -4.29 15.14 -40.93
N LEU A 13 -4.95 14.03 -40.62
CA LEU A 13 -4.96 13.45 -39.28
C LEU A 13 -3.52 13.01 -38.96
N ILE A 14 -2.81 13.80 -38.17
CA ILE A 14 -1.60 13.34 -37.50
C ILE A 14 -2.09 12.40 -36.41
N ALA A 15 -2.10 11.09 -36.70
CA ALA A 15 -2.17 10.06 -35.67
C ALA A 15 -0.87 10.13 -34.87
N GLY A 16 -0.81 11.04 -33.89
CA GLY A 16 0.18 10.93 -32.84
C GLY A 16 -0.06 9.61 -32.13
N ALA A 17 0.91 8.70 -32.19
CA ALA A 17 0.93 7.58 -31.27
C ALA A 17 0.84 8.18 -29.86
N LEU A 18 -0.22 7.85 -29.13
CA LEU A 18 -0.29 8.07 -27.70
C LEU A 18 0.90 7.27 -27.14
N GLN A 19 2.03 7.93 -26.89
CA GLN A 19 3.12 7.29 -26.17
C GLN A 19 2.50 6.83 -24.86
N ALA A 20 2.54 5.53 -24.59
CA ALA A 20 2.16 5.03 -23.28
C ALA A 20 2.98 5.83 -22.27
N GLN A 21 2.27 6.48 -21.35
CA GLN A 21 2.94 7.32 -20.38
C GLN A 21 3.57 6.38 -19.37
N THR A 22 4.88 6.17 -19.51
CA THR A 22 5.70 5.58 -18.46
C THR A 22 5.31 6.22 -17.13
N SER A 23 4.85 5.40 -16.20
CA SER A 23 4.23 5.88 -14.97
C SER A 23 4.72 5.04 -13.82
N VAL A 24 4.99 5.70 -12.71
CA VAL A 24 5.24 5.03 -11.43
C VAL A 24 4.24 5.59 -10.43
N SER A 25 3.78 4.73 -9.55
CA SER A 25 3.02 5.16 -8.38
C SER A 25 3.48 4.36 -7.17
N GLY A 26 3.38 5.00 -6.02
CA GLY A 26 3.71 4.37 -4.76
C GLY A 26 3.07 5.14 -3.63
N GLN A 27 2.61 4.42 -2.61
CA GLN A 27 2.13 5.02 -1.37
C GLN A 27 2.60 4.17 -0.21
N ALA A 28 2.90 4.80 0.91
CA ALA A 28 3.09 4.11 2.18
C ALA A 28 2.29 4.83 3.27
N LEU A 29 1.81 4.07 4.23
CA LEU A 29 0.92 4.53 5.28
C LEU A 29 1.26 3.81 6.59
N GLY A 30 1.32 4.56 7.69
CA GLY A 30 1.49 3.99 9.03
C GLY A 30 0.25 3.27 9.50
N ALA A 31 -0.84 4.01 9.68
CA ALA A 31 -2.11 3.40 10.08
C ALA A 31 -3.32 4.20 9.58
N ALA A 32 -4.41 3.49 9.33
CA ALA A 32 -5.74 4.06 9.06
C ALA A 32 -6.81 3.31 9.86
N VAL A 33 -7.80 4.06 10.34
CA VAL A 33 -8.98 3.55 11.04
C VAL A 33 -10.21 4.10 10.33
N SER A 34 -11.04 3.21 9.81
CA SER A 34 -12.26 3.54 9.07
C SER A 34 -13.44 2.80 9.68
N THR A 35 -14.38 3.54 10.27
CA THR A 35 -15.62 3.06 10.86
C THR A 35 -16.75 4.03 10.49
N PRO A 36 -18.03 3.68 10.73
CA PRO A 36 -19.15 4.60 10.49
C PRO A 36 -19.04 5.95 11.23
N THR A 37 -18.25 6.03 12.31
CA THR A 37 -18.11 7.23 13.13
C THR A 37 -16.72 7.86 13.09
N THR A 38 -15.74 7.22 12.45
CA THR A 38 -14.34 7.66 12.46
C THR A 38 -13.67 7.31 11.13
N ASN A 39 -13.02 8.29 10.51
CA ASN A 39 -12.16 8.04 9.37
C ASN A 39 -10.90 8.89 9.53
N VAL A 40 -9.83 8.26 10.00
CA VAL A 40 -8.56 8.91 10.34
C VAL A 40 -7.40 8.06 9.88
N GLN A 41 -6.31 8.72 9.45
CA GLN A 41 -5.09 8.06 9.00
C GLN A 41 -3.87 8.91 9.34
N SER A 42 -2.70 8.28 9.44
CA SER A 42 -1.44 8.98 9.74
C SER A 42 -0.22 8.32 9.11
N GLY A 43 0.82 9.13 8.88
CA GLY A 43 2.08 8.75 8.27
C GLY A 43 1.97 8.35 6.80
N GLN A 44 1.11 9.05 6.05
CA GLN A 44 0.95 8.82 4.62
C GLN A 44 2.02 9.55 3.81
N VAL A 45 2.59 8.85 2.83
CA VAL A 45 3.43 9.42 1.79
C VAL A 45 3.02 8.87 0.43
N ALA A 46 3.15 9.68 -0.63
CA ALA A 46 2.87 9.28 -2.00
C ALA A 46 4.02 9.66 -2.93
N LEU A 47 4.29 8.81 -3.91
CA LEU A 47 5.33 9.01 -4.90
C LEU A 47 4.91 10.12 -5.86
N PRO A 48 5.77 11.11 -6.14
CA PRO A 48 5.49 12.08 -7.20
C PRO A 48 5.31 11.37 -8.55
N SER A 49 4.40 11.87 -9.38
CA SER A 49 4.02 11.22 -10.65
C SER A 49 5.16 11.10 -11.67
N GLY A 50 6.22 11.91 -11.53
CA GLY A 50 7.45 11.82 -12.34
C GLY A 50 8.52 10.88 -11.78
N GLY A 51 8.22 10.13 -10.71
CA GLY A 51 9.21 9.41 -9.92
C GLY A 51 9.93 10.31 -8.91
N GLY A 52 11.07 9.86 -8.42
CA GLY A 52 11.85 10.50 -7.36
C GLY A 52 11.68 9.78 -6.02
N PHE A 53 11.62 10.56 -4.95
CA PHE A 53 11.59 10.08 -3.56
C PHE A 53 10.67 10.94 -2.71
N ALA A 54 9.96 10.32 -1.78
CA ALA A 54 9.24 10.99 -0.72
C ALA A 54 9.29 10.15 0.56
N ALA A 55 9.33 10.81 1.71
CA ALA A 55 9.31 10.16 3.01
C ALA A 55 8.58 11.00 4.07
N ALA A 56 8.15 10.34 5.14
CA ALA A 56 7.60 10.96 6.33
C ALA A 56 8.06 10.18 7.57
N ASP A 57 8.35 10.91 8.65
CA ASP A 57 8.72 10.37 9.95
C ASP A 57 7.74 10.90 11.01
N VAL A 58 7.34 10.02 11.92
CA VAL A 58 6.38 10.31 12.98
C VAL A 58 6.88 9.67 14.27
N ASP A 59 7.26 10.51 15.23
CA ASP A 59 7.83 10.10 16.53
C ASP A 59 6.82 9.43 17.48
N THR A 60 5.51 9.56 17.24
CA THR A 60 4.46 8.80 17.93
C THR A 60 3.18 8.85 17.10
N LEU A 61 2.49 7.73 16.95
CA LEU A 61 1.17 7.66 16.32
C LEU A 61 0.16 7.10 17.32
N SER A 62 -0.94 7.82 17.51
CA SER A 62 -2.07 7.37 18.33
C SER A 62 -3.38 7.66 17.61
N LEU A 63 -4.03 6.60 17.13
CA LEU A 63 -5.39 6.62 16.57
C LEU A 63 -6.30 5.77 17.46
N PRO A 64 -7.63 5.89 17.33
CA PRO A 64 -8.56 5.01 18.05
C PRO A 64 -8.24 3.52 17.78
N GLY A 65 -7.81 2.81 18.81
CA GLY A 65 -7.46 1.39 18.71
C GLY A 65 -6.11 1.08 18.05
N VAL A 66 -5.25 2.07 17.79
CA VAL A 66 -3.89 1.85 17.27
C VAL A 66 -2.91 2.80 17.94
N SER A 67 -1.81 2.27 18.47
CA SER A 67 -0.65 3.06 18.87
C SER A 67 0.64 2.49 18.30
N VAL A 68 1.58 3.38 17.98
CA VAL A 68 2.90 3.06 17.44
C VAL A 68 3.89 4.08 18.03
N ASP A 69 5.05 3.60 18.46
CA ASP A 69 6.05 4.45 19.09
C ASP A 69 6.91 5.20 18.09
N ALA A 70 7.20 4.63 16.93
CA ALA A 70 7.89 5.35 15.86
C ALA A 70 7.44 4.82 14.50
N LEU A 71 7.39 5.70 13.52
CA LEU A 71 6.99 5.36 12.16
C LEU A 71 7.82 6.13 11.14
N THR A 72 8.36 5.40 10.18
CA THR A 72 8.95 5.95 8.95
C THR A 72 8.24 5.36 7.74
N THR A 73 7.72 6.20 6.86
CA THR A 73 7.21 5.79 5.55
C THR A 73 8.03 6.39 4.43
N MET A 74 8.27 5.60 3.40
CA MET A 74 9.10 6.00 2.26
C MET A 74 8.52 5.46 0.97
N THR A 75 8.71 6.19 -0.10
CA THR A 75 8.46 5.70 -1.46
C THR A 75 9.46 6.30 -2.43
N THR A 76 9.93 5.46 -3.35
CA THR A 76 10.86 5.83 -4.42
C THR A 76 10.34 5.32 -5.75
N GLY A 77 10.67 6.00 -6.82
CA GLY A 77 10.49 5.44 -8.15
C GLY A 77 11.35 6.11 -9.19
N ALA A 78 11.58 5.41 -10.28
CA ALA A 78 12.37 5.86 -11.39
C ALA A 78 11.65 5.50 -12.68
N ILE A 79 11.77 6.40 -13.65
CA ILE A 79 11.20 6.26 -14.99
C ILE A 79 12.35 6.41 -15.99
N ASP A 80 12.44 5.44 -16.90
CA ASP A 80 13.29 5.46 -18.08
C ASP A 80 12.50 4.96 -19.30
N LEU A 81 13.03 5.14 -20.51
CA LEU A 81 12.37 4.81 -21.78
C LEU A 81 12.00 3.33 -21.94
N GLN A 82 12.73 2.43 -21.27
CA GLN A 82 12.52 0.97 -21.37
C GLN A 82 12.30 0.30 -20.01
N ALA A 83 12.41 1.07 -18.92
CA ALA A 83 12.29 0.53 -17.59
C ALA A 83 11.65 1.52 -16.63
N SER A 84 10.82 1.01 -15.73
CA SER A 84 10.27 1.80 -14.62
C SER A 84 10.27 0.95 -13.36
N THR A 85 10.51 1.57 -12.21
CA THR A 85 10.54 0.91 -10.91
C THR A 85 9.87 1.78 -9.86
N ALA A 86 9.14 1.16 -8.95
CA ALA A 86 8.58 1.82 -7.78
C ALA A 86 8.77 0.91 -6.55
N GLN A 87 9.12 1.51 -5.43
CA GLN A 87 9.27 0.83 -4.15
C GLN A 87 8.62 1.68 -3.06
N SER A 88 7.92 1.05 -2.13
CA SER A 88 7.33 1.72 -0.97
C SER A 88 7.57 0.91 0.29
N THR A 89 7.78 1.59 1.41
CA THR A 89 7.98 0.95 2.71
C THR A 89 7.27 1.71 3.82
N ALA A 90 6.72 0.98 4.79
CA ALA A 90 6.28 1.50 6.07
C ALA A 90 6.95 0.70 7.19
N HIS A 91 7.76 1.36 8.01
CA HIS A 91 8.47 0.79 9.16
C HIS A 91 7.86 1.35 10.43
N LEU A 92 7.28 0.49 11.25
CA LEU A 92 6.64 0.84 12.51
C LEU A 92 7.32 0.14 13.68
N GLU A 93 7.48 0.85 14.80
CA GLU A 93 8.04 0.34 16.05
C GLU A 93 6.98 0.29 17.17
N ASN A 94 7.03 -0.77 17.98
CA ASN A 94 6.14 -1.05 19.12
C ASN A 94 4.65 -0.88 18.78
N VAL A 95 4.20 -1.62 17.78
CA VAL A 95 2.82 -1.60 17.31
C VAL A 95 1.90 -2.26 18.33
N ASN A 96 0.82 -1.57 18.68
CA ASN A 96 -0.28 -2.10 19.48
C ASN A 96 -1.62 -1.79 18.79
N VAL A 97 -2.40 -2.84 18.54
CA VAL A 97 -3.73 -2.75 17.93
C VAL A 97 -4.76 -3.32 18.88
N LEU A 98 -5.85 -2.57 19.06
CA LEU A 98 -7.01 -2.89 19.90
C LEU A 98 -6.61 -3.29 21.33
N ASN A 99 -5.81 -2.45 21.98
CA ASN A 99 -5.37 -2.60 23.37
C ASN A 99 -4.63 -3.93 23.64
N GLY A 100 -3.74 -4.31 22.73
CA GLY A 100 -2.87 -5.48 22.87
C GLY A 100 -3.40 -6.75 22.23
N LEU A 101 -4.53 -6.68 21.53
CA LEU A 101 -5.07 -7.83 20.82
C LEU A 101 -4.14 -8.30 19.68
N ILE A 102 -3.47 -7.35 19.03
CA ILE A 102 -2.32 -7.62 18.17
C ILE A 102 -1.18 -6.70 18.61
N THR A 103 0.01 -7.27 18.83
CA THR A 103 1.23 -6.50 19.12
C THR A 103 2.39 -7.00 18.31
N ALA A 104 3.32 -6.12 17.97
CA ALA A 104 4.59 -6.47 17.36
C ALA A 104 5.63 -5.42 17.75
N GLU A 105 6.88 -5.84 17.93
CA GLU A 105 7.99 -4.91 18.19
C GLU A 105 8.32 -4.12 16.93
N THR A 106 8.33 -4.79 15.78
CA THR A 106 8.57 -4.15 14.48
C THR A 106 7.57 -4.68 13.46
N VAL A 107 7.04 -3.78 12.64
CA VAL A 107 6.23 -4.10 11.46
C VAL A 107 6.82 -3.39 10.27
N ILE A 108 7.25 -4.16 9.26
CA ILE A 108 7.75 -3.63 7.99
C ILE A 108 6.81 -4.08 6.88
N ALA A 109 6.15 -3.12 6.24
CA ALA A 109 5.51 -3.33 4.94
C ALA A 109 6.50 -2.90 3.87
N ALA A 110 6.75 -3.74 2.87
CA ALA A 110 7.61 -3.39 1.74
C ALA A 110 7.02 -3.92 0.43
N THR A 111 7.01 -3.07 -0.60
CA THR A 111 6.62 -3.45 -1.95
C THR A 111 7.65 -3.01 -2.96
N SER A 112 7.87 -3.83 -3.98
CA SER A 112 8.66 -3.48 -5.16
C SER A 112 7.88 -3.81 -6.41
N SER A 113 7.92 -2.92 -7.39
CA SER A 113 7.22 -3.01 -8.67
C SER A 113 8.15 -2.59 -9.79
N TRP A 114 8.13 -3.29 -10.91
CA TRP A 114 8.99 -2.98 -12.04
C TRP A 114 8.38 -3.36 -13.39
N VAL A 115 8.87 -2.69 -14.42
CA VAL A 115 8.78 -3.08 -15.82
C VAL A 115 10.16 -2.93 -16.43
N ASN A 116 10.71 -3.98 -17.05
CA ASN A 116 11.99 -3.94 -17.77
C ASN A 116 12.01 -4.94 -18.95
N GLY A 117 10.96 -4.91 -19.76
CA GLY A 117 10.65 -5.93 -20.76
C GLY A 117 9.72 -7.04 -20.23
N VAL A 118 9.68 -7.24 -18.91
CA VAL A 118 8.64 -8.01 -18.21
C VAL A 118 8.14 -7.16 -17.04
N ALA A 119 6.82 -7.20 -16.81
CA ALA A 119 6.18 -6.55 -15.67
C ALA A 119 6.18 -7.50 -14.46
N GLY A 120 6.45 -6.97 -13.28
CA GLY A 120 6.41 -7.74 -12.04
C GLY A 120 6.28 -6.89 -10.79
N SER A 121 5.93 -7.55 -9.70
CA SER A 121 5.89 -6.97 -8.36
C SER A 121 6.16 -8.04 -7.30
N ASN A 122 6.61 -7.62 -6.12
CA ASN A 122 6.78 -8.50 -4.96
C ASN A 122 6.67 -7.71 -3.63
N ALA A 123 6.58 -8.47 -2.53
CA ALA A 123 6.53 -7.96 -1.17
C ALA A 123 7.84 -8.21 -0.38
N LEU A 124 8.96 -8.40 -1.09
CA LEU A 124 10.25 -8.71 -0.44
C LEU A 124 10.67 -7.55 0.48
N GLY A 125 11.13 -7.91 1.68
CA GLY A 125 11.45 -6.96 2.74
C GLY A 125 10.32 -6.74 3.75
N SER A 126 9.12 -7.28 3.52
CA SER A 126 8.06 -7.26 4.53
C SER A 126 8.37 -8.22 5.68
N SER A 127 8.09 -7.82 6.93
CA SER A 127 8.34 -8.67 8.11
C SER A 127 7.58 -8.19 9.35
N PHE A 128 7.42 -9.10 10.30
CA PHE A 128 7.13 -8.79 11.69
C PHE A 128 8.30 -9.21 12.57
N THR A 129 8.49 -8.50 13.68
CA THR A 129 9.34 -8.93 14.79
C THR A 129 8.49 -9.09 16.04
N ASN A 130 8.57 -10.26 16.70
CA ASN A 130 7.86 -10.57 17.94
C ASN A 130 6.32 -10.38 17.88
N LEU A 131 5.71 -10.78 16.76
CA LEU A 131 4.26 -10.72 16.57
C LEU A 131 3.51 -11.61 17.58
N THR A 132 2.56 -11.00 18.27
CA THR A 132 1.61 -11.65 19.18
C THR A 132 0.19 -11.34 18.75
N VAL A 133 -0.67 -12.36 18.71
CA VAL A 133 -2.10 -12.23 18.38
C VAL A 133 -2.91 -12.92 19.47
N ASN A 134 -3.90 -12.22 20.02
CA ASN A 134 -4.75 -12.70 21.12
C ASN A 134 -3.93 -13.19 22.34
N GLY A 135 -2.85 -12.48 22.66
CA GLY A 135 -1.93 -12.83 23.75
C GLY A 135 -1.04 -14.05 23.49
N ALA A 136 -1.14 -14.70 22.33
CA ALA A 136 -0.30 -15.83 21.94
C ALA A 136 0.78 -15.38 20.92
N PRO A 137 2.07 -15.65 21.17
CA PRO A 137 3.11 -15.35 20.20
C PRO A 137 2.89 -16.20 18.94
N VAL A 138 2.85 -15.55 17.77
CA VAL A 138 2.77 -16.23 16.48
C VAL A 138 4.15 -16.77 16.08
N ALA A 139 5.20 -15.99 16.38
CA ALA A 139 6.59 -16.38 16.27
C ALA A 139 7.45 -15.55 17.23
N SER A 140 8.64 -16.05 17.55
CA SER A 140 9.69 -15.31 18.26
C SER A 140 10.77 -14.88 17.27
N GLY A 141 11.19 -13.61 17.32
CA GLY A 141 12.10 -13.04 16.34
C GLY A 141 11.41 -12.64 15.03
N ASP A 142 12.18 -12.54 13.95
CA ASP A 142 11.69 -12.13 12.63
C ASP A 142 10.86 -13.24 11.98
N TYR A 143 9.65 -12.89 11.58
CA TYR A 143 8.71 -13.81 10.95
C TYR A 143 7.78 -13.08 10.00
N LEU A 144 7.46 -13.74 8.89
CA LEU A 144 6.43 -13.27 7.97
C LEU A 144 5.42 -14.41 7.77
N PRO A 145 4.16 -14.27 8.24
CA PRO A 145 3.08 -15.19 7.89
C PRO A 145 2.97 -15.34 6.37
N ALA A 146 2.47 -16.49 5.90
CA ALA A 146 2.16 -16.64 4.48
C ALA A 146 1.22 -15.50 4.00
N PRO A 147 1.28 -15.09 2.72
CA PRO A 147 0.41 -14.04 2.22
C PRO A 147 -1.06 -14.31 2.52
N ASN A 148 -1.79 -13.28 2.97
CA ASN A 148 -3.21 -13.32 3.32
C ASN A 148 -3.54 -14.30 4.46
N THR A 149 -2.67 -14.42 5.47
CA THR A 149 -2.93 -15.26 6.64
C THR A 149 -4.02 -14.65 7.50
N ARG A 150 -5.19 -15.31 7.56
CA ARG A 150 -6.29 -14.87 8.42
C ARG A 150 -6.16 -15.44 9.83
N VAL A 151 -6.40 -14.58 10.83
CA VAL A 151 -6.51 -14.93 12.25
C VAL A 151 -7.82 -14.39 12.81
N ASP A 152 -8.60 -15.23 13.49
CA ASP A 152 -9.84 -14.78 14.11
C ASP A 152 -9.56 -14.03 15.42
N LEU A 153 -10.36 -13.00 15.67
CA LEU A 153 -10.24 -12.12 16.83
C LEU A 153 -11.56 -12.17 17.62
N PRO A 154 -11.67 -13.05 18.63
CA PRO A 154 -12.91 -13.26 19.37
C PRO A 154 -13.48 -11.96 19.95
N GLY A 155 -14.76 -11.69 19.67
CA GLY A 155 -15.44 -10.47 20.12
C GLY A 155 -15.13 -9.21 19.32
N VAL A 156 -14.31 -9.31 18.26
CA VAL A 156 -13.92 -8.18 17.39
C VAL A 156 -14.22 -8.45 15.91
N GLY A 157 -13.85 -9.63 15.41
CA GLY A 157 -13.88 -9.93 13.97
C GLY A 157 -12.70 -10.81 13.59
N TYR A 158 -11.89 -10.37 12.62
CA TYR A 158 -10.66 -11.07 12.23
C TYR A 158 -9.59 -10.09 11.75
N ALA A 159 -8.34 -10.55 11.68
CA ALA A 159 -7.28 -9.86 10.97
C ALA A 159 -6.76 -10.71 9.81
N VAL A 160 -6.37 -10.03 8.73
CA VAL A 160 -5.56 -10.58 7.64
C VAL A 160 -4.14 -10.03 7.82
N LEU A 161 -3.20 -10.94 8.06
CA LEU A 161 -1.80 -10.65 8.23
C LEU A 161 -1.07 -10.84 6.90
N ASN A 162 -0.12 -9.95 6.60
CA ASN A 162 0.60 -9.94 5.33
C ASN A 162 -0.40 -10.03 4.15
N GLU A 163 -1.42 -9.18 4.16
CA GLU A 163 -2.40 -9.12 3.09
C GLU A 163 -1.73 -8.57 1.84
N GLN A 164 -1.75 -9.34 0.75
CA GLN A 164 -1.12 -8.97 -0.52
C GLN A 164 -2.19 -8.91 -1.61
N ILE A 165 -2.35 -7.73 -2.20
CA ILE A 165 -3.35 -7.45 -3.23
C ILE A 165 -2.61 -7.02 -4.50
N GLY A 166 -2.62 -7.87 -5.52
CA GLY A 166 -2.07 -7.52 -6.83
C GLY A 166 -2.95 -6.51 -7.57
N SER A 167 -2.33 -5.60 -8.33
CA SER A 167 -3.01 -4.62 -9.17
C SER A 167 -2.36 -4.54 -10.54
N GLY A 168 -3.03 -5.07 -11.58
CA GLY A 168 -2.43 -5.20 -12.91
C GLY A 168 -1.21 -6.14 -12.92
N ALA A 169 -0.30 -5.96 -13.88
CA ALA A 169 0.84 -6.86 -14.09
C ALA A 169 2.05 -6.55 -13.17
N SER A 170 2.10 -5.36 -12.58
CA SER A 170 3.27 -4.81 -11.88
C SER A 170 2.87 -4.00 -10.64
N GLY A 171 1.60 -4.04 -10.21
CA GLY A 171 1.15 -3.39 -9.00
C GLY A 171 0.98 -4.38 -7.86
N ILE A 172 1.26 -3.93 -6.64
CA ILE A 172 0.98 -4.68 -5.41
C ILE A 172 0.72 -3.70 -4.28
N THR A 173 -0.21 -4.06 -3.40
CA THR A 173 -0.39 -3.47 -2.07
C THR A 173 -0.15 -4.55 -1.03
N VAL A 174 0.62 -4.21 0.00
CA VAL A 174 0.85 -5.02 1.19
C VAL A 174 0.27 -4.27 2.38
N ASN A 175 -0.71 -4.86 3.06
CA ASN A 175 -1.17 -4.42 4.38
C ASN A 175 -0.68 -5.45 5.40
N MET A 176 0.21 -5.04 6.30
CA MET A 176 0.81 -5.98 7.25
C MET A 176 -0.24 -6.47 8.24
N ILE A 177 -1.01 -5.56 8.84
CA ILE A 177 -2.15 -5.90 9.68
C ILE A 177 -3.39 -5.23 9.09
N HIS A 178 -4.34 -6.02 8.61
CA HIS A 178 -5.66 -5.54 8.22
C HIS A 178 -6.71 -6.19 9.13
N VAL A 179 -7.21 -5.44 10.10
CA VAL A 179 -8.32 -5.88 10.97
C VAL A 179 -9.64 -5.52 10.32
N VAL A 180 -10.53 -6.49 10.19
CA VAL A 180 -11.93 -6.29 9.82
C VAL A 180 -12.77 -6.41 11.09
N LEU A 181 -13.36 -5.29 11.49
CA LEU A 181 -14.25 -5.19 12.64
C LEU A 181 -15.63 -5.69 12.24
N GLN A 182 -16.23 -6.54 13.07
CA GLN A 182 -17.55 -7.10 12.83
C GLN A 182 -18.45 -6.95 14.05
N ASP A 183 -19.73 -6.72 13.80
CA ASP A 183 -20.75 -6.84 14.83
C ASP A 183 -20.87 -8.33 15.25
N ALA A 184 -20.70 -8.61 16.53
CA ALA A 184 -20.61 -9.98 17.03
C ALA A 184 -21.91 -10.78 16.87
N LEU A 185 -23.05 -10.11 16.74
CA LEU A 185 -24.36 -10.77 16.61
C LEU A 185 -24.73 -11.05 15.16
N THR A 186 -24.41 -10.12 14.26
CA THR A 186 -24.83 -10.16 12.85
C THR A 186 -23.71 -10.55 11.89
N GLY A 187 -22.44 -10.47 12.30
CA GLY A 187 -21.27 -10.70 11.46
C GLY A 187 -21.04 -9.62 10.40
N LEU A 188 -21.81 -8.51 10.45
CA LEU A 188 -21.67 -7.40 9.51
C LEU A 188 -20.37 -6.66 9.77
N THR A 189 -19.63 -6.31 8.70
CA THR A 189 -18.46 -5.45 8.81
C THR A 189 -18.87 -4.06 9.28
N THR A 190 -18.29 -3.63 10.41
CA THR A 190 -18.54 -2.33 11.04
C THR A 190 -17.34 -1.39 10.92
N GLY A 191 -16.27 -1.80 10.25
CA GLY A 191 -15.10 -0.97 10.03
C GLY A 191 -13.84 -1.79 9.81
N GLU A 192 -12.75 -1.08 9.56
CA GLU A 192 -11.45 -1.64 9.25
C GLU A 192 -10.35 -0.84 9.93
N ILE A 193 -9.29 -1.53 10.31
CA ILE A 193 -8.04 -0.94 10.78
C ILE A 193 -6.91 -1.51 9.94
N ILE A 194 -6.14 -0.64 9.29
CA ILE A 194 -4.96 -1.01 8.52
C ILE A 194 -3.74 -0.45 9.24
N VAL A 195 -2.72 -1.28 9.47
CA VAL A 195 -1.45 -0.89 10.08
C VAL A 195 -0.29 -1.46 9.26
N GLY A 196 0.66 -0.59 8.93
CA GLY A 196 1.79 -0.87 8.03
C GLY A 196 1.31 -1.20 6.63
N SER A 197 1.06 -0.18 5.81
CA SER A 197 0.66 -0.37 4.41
C SER A 197 1.70 0.21 3.46
N ALA A 198 2.02 -0.55 2.42
CA ALA A 198 2.86 -0.12 1.31
C ALA A 198 2.22 -0.56 0.00
N SER A 199 2.22 0.32 -1.00
CA SER A 199 1.79 0.02 -2.36
C SER A 199 2.77 0.57 -3.37
N SER A 200 2.96 -0.15 -4.45
CA SER A 200 3.75 0.31 -5.59
C SER A 200 3.15 -0.20 -6.89
N SER A 201 3.33 0.56 -7.97
CA SER A 201 3.09 0.12 -9.33
C SER A 201 4.06 0.79 -10.30
N ALA A 202 4.37 0.10 -11.39
CA ALA A 202 5.24 0.59 -12.45
C ALA A 202 4.61 0.29 -13.81
N GLY A 203 4.63 1.25 -14.72
CA GLY A 203 4.08 1.14 -16.07
C GLY A 203 5.06 1.68 -17.11
N ILE A 204 4.86 1.26 -18.35
CA ILE A 204 5.48 1.84 -19.55
C ILE A 204 4.43 2.48 -20.42
#